data_AF-A0A521Z1W3-F1
#
_entry.id   AF-A0A521Z1W3-F1
#
_cell.length_a   1.000
_cell.length_b   1.000
_cell.length_c   1.000
_cell.angle_alpha   90.00
_cell.angle_beta   90.00
_cell.angle_gamma   90.00
#
_symmetry.space_group_name_H-M   'P 1'
#
loop_
_entity.id
_entity.type
_entity.pdbx_description
1 polymer ?
#
loop_
_entity_poly.entity_id
_entity_poly.type
_entity_poly.pdbx_seq_one_letter_code
_entity_poly.pdbx_strand_id
1 'polypeptide(L)'
;MFPALLAAAAPRALLDTGALFGTDAESVADWHRRVLHLRTSAARQAAPQFRLLVAGLMTDEALRRKVIALWKQNVLQPLVGTVRRYQRRRQLRSDLRPEAIARAIISLNLGYIIARALLAPDADWDDESEIAATVELMLRGAAQA
;
A
#
# COMPACT_ATOMS: atom_id res chain seq x y z
N MET A 1 12.76 -0.14 -25.15
CA MET A 1 13.76 -0.91 -24.37
C MET A 1 13.84 -0.50 -22.89
N PHE A 2 13.84 0.80 -22.55
CA PHE A 2 13.88 1.30 -21.16
C PHE A 2 12.80 0.75 -20.19
N PRO A 3 11.52 0.54 -20.59
CA PRO A 3 10.47 0.07 -19.67
C PRO A 3 10.64 -1.39 -19.21
N ALA A 4 11.23 -2.24 -20.05
CA ALA A 4 11.47 -3.64 -19.74
C ALA A 4 12.62 -3.83 -18.72
N LEU A 5 13.67 -3.00 -18.83
CA LEU A 5 14.78 -2.97 -17.86
C LEU A 5 14.32 -2.42 -16.50
N LEU A 6 13.43 -1.43 -16.48
CA LEU A 6 12.82 -0.91 -15.24
C LEU A 6 11.92 -1.93 -14.54
N ALA A 7 11.13 -2.71 -15.28
CA ALA A 7 10.33 -3.80 -14.72
C ALA A 7 11.20 -4.92 -14.14
N ALA A 8 12.37 -5.18 -14.73
CA ALA A 8 13.34 -6.17 -14.24
C ALA A 8 14.17 -5.66 -13.04
N ALA A 9 14.35 -4.35 -12.91
CA ALA A 9 15.12 -3.70 -11.84
C ALA A 9 14.27 -3.13 -10.69
N ALA A 10 12.94 -3.27 -10.75
CA ALA A 10 12.06 -2.87 -9.65
C ALA A 10 12.52 -3.61 -8.38
N PRO A 11 12.92 -2.89 -7.31
CA PRO A 11 13.45 -3.52 -6.11
C PRO A 11 12.52 -4.64 -5.66
N ARG A 12 13.08 -5.83 -5.43
CA ARG A 12 12.30 -6.95 -4.91
C ARG A 12 11.54 -6.55 -3.65
N ALA A 13 12.11 -5.66 -2.82
CA ALA A 13 11.45 -5.02 -1.67
C ALA A 13 10.14 -4.25 -1.99
N LEU A 14 9.99 -3.69 -3.19
CA LEU A 14 8.73 -3.06 -3.63
C LEU A 14 7.70 -4.09 -4.09
N LEU A 15 8.12 -5.27 -4.53
CA LEU A 15 7.25 -6.32 -5.06
C LEU A 15 6.99 -7.46 -4.07
N ASP A 16 7.84 -7.61 -3.07
CA ASP A 16 7.78 -8.68 -2.08
C ASP A 16 6.81 -8.27 -0.97
N THR A 17 5.60 -8.79 -1.10
CA THR A 17 4.49 -8.55 -0.18
C THR A 17 4.24 -9.72 0.75
N GLY A 18 4.91 -10.87 0.52
CA GLY A 18 4.66 -12.12 1.24
C GLY A 18 4.87 -12.00 2.75
N ALA A 19 5.89 -11.25 3.18
CA ALA A 19 6.20 -11.05 4.60
C ALA A 19 5.34 -9.97 5.30
N LEU A 20 4.62 -9.13 4.55
CA LEU A 20 3.84 -7.99 5.09
C LEU A 20 2.39 -8.35 5.43
N PHE A 21 1.80 -9.32 4.72
CA PHE A 21 0.36 -9.66 4.83
C PHE A 21 0.08 -10.98 5.56
N GLY A 22 1.10 -11.56 6.20
CA GLY A 22 1.05 -12.87 6.87
C GLY A 22 1.44 -12.88 8.36
N THR A 23 1.84 -11.76 8.96
CA THR A 23 2.08 -11.70 10.41
C THR A 23 0.75 -11.45 11.14
N ASP A 24 0.41 -12.31 12.08
CA ASP A 24 -0.76 -12.17 12.96
C ASP A 24 -0.58 -10.97 13.90
N ALA A 25 -0.79 -9.77 13.38
CA ALA A 25 -1.03 -8.61 14.23
C ALA A 25 -2.41 -8.76 14.88
N GLU A 26 -2.44 -8.56 16.20
CA GLU A 26 -3.66 -8.66 17.00
C GLU A 26 -4.68 -7.61 16.56
N SER A 27 -4.25 -6.37 16.28
CA SER A 27 -5.12 -5.27 15.87
C SER A 27 -4.93 -4.85 14.40
N VAL A 28 -6.02 -4.39 13.76
CA VAL A 28 -5.97 -3.72 12.44
C VAL A 28 -5.06 -2.50 12.48
N ALA A 29 -5.10 -1.74 13.58
CA ALA A 29 -4.35 -0.50 13.74
C ALA A 29 -2.83 -0.76 13.66
N ASP A 30 -2.33 -1.73 14.43
CA ASP A 30 -0.90 -2.05 14.49
C ASP A 30 -0.41 -2.62 13.17
N TRP A 31 -1.23 -3.48 12.54
CA TRP A 31 -0.97 -3.97 11.21
C TRP A 31 -0.86 -2.83 10.18
N HIS A 32 -1.84 -1.92 10.17
CA HIS A 32 -1.89 -0.84 9.17
C HIS A 32 -0.73 0.13 9.36
N ARG A 33 -0.40 0.53 10.61
CA ARG A 33 0.77 1.37 10.91
C ARG A 33 2.06 0.71 10.41
N ARG A 34 2.27 -0.57 10.74
CA ARG A 34 3.45 -1.32 10.31
C ARG A 34 3.57 -1.38 8.79
N VAL A 35 2.48 -1.68 8.09
CA VAL A 35 2.46 -1.71 6.63
C VAL A 35 2.80 -0.34 6.06
N LEU A 36 2.15 0.73 6.52
CA LEU A 36 2.36 2.07 5.97
C LEU A 36 3.79 2.56 6.22
N HIS A 37 4.34 2.33 7.41
CA HIS A 37 5.73 2.65 7.72
C HIS A 37 6.72 1.92 6.80
N LEU A 38 6.59 0.60 6.67
CA LEU A 38 7.49 -0.21 5.84
C LEU A 38 7.43 0.19 4.36
N ARG A 39 6.22 0.45 3.84
CA ARG A 39 6.02 0.81 2.43
C ARG A 39 6.48 2.24 2.13
N THR A 40 6.28 3.18 3.06
CA THR A 40 6.77 4.55 2.92
C THR A 40 8.30 4.58 2.95
N SER A 41 8.92 3.89 3.91
CA SER A 41 10.38 3.80 4.02
C SER A 41 10.99 3.16 2.76
N ALA A 42 10.41 2.07 2.25
CA ALA A 42 10.87 1.44 1.01
C ALA A 42 10.75 2.37 -0.21
N ALA A 43 9.65 3.12 -0.33
CA ALA A 43 9.46 4.07 -1.42
C ALA A 43 10.44 5.25 -1.36
N ARG A 44 10.76 5.75 -0.15
CA ARG A 44 11.74 6.83 0.04
C ARG A 44 13.17 6.35 -0.27
N GLN A 45 13.55 5.16 0.21
CA GLN A 45 14.88 4.59 -0.06
C GLN A 45 15.10 4.30 -1.56
N ALA A 46 14.04 3.97 -2.29
CA ALA A 46 14.05 3.72 -3.73
C ALA A 46 13.37 4.85 -4.54
N ALA A 47 13.43 6.10 -4.08
CA ALA A 47 12.66 7.20 -4.67
C ALA A 47 12.88 7.38 -6.19
N PRO A 48 14.10 7.30 -6.75
CA PRO A 48 14.31 7.36 -8.20
C PRO A 48 13.58 6.25 -8.97
N GLN A 49 13.66 5.01 -8.49
CA GLN A 49 13.03 3.84 -9.09
C GLN A 49 11.50 3.93 -8.95
N PHE A 50 11.02 4.36 -7.78
CA PHE A 50 9.61 4.55 -7.51
C PHE A 50 9.01 5.63 -8.42
N ARG A 51 9.73 6.74 -8.63
CA ARG A 51 9.33 7.79 -9.58
C ARG A 51 9.20 7.25 -11.00
N LEU A 52 10.19 6.49 -11.47
CA LEU A 52 10.19 5.90 -12.80
C LEU A 52 9.06 4.89 -12.97
N LEU A 53 8.75 4.11 -11.94
CA LEU A 53 7.61 3.19 -11.94
C LEU A 53 6.29 3.95 -12.07
N VAL A 54 6.05 4.98 -11.24
CA VAL A 54 4.82 5.78 -11.29
C VAL A 54 4.66 6.44 -12.65
N ALA A 55 5.71 7.07 -13.17
CA ALA A 55 5.69 7.67 -14.50
C ALA A 55 5.39 6.63 -15.59
N GLY A 56 6.07 5.48 -15.56
CA GLY A 56 5.85 4.40 -16.52
C GLY A 56 4.42 3.86 -16.51
N LEU A 57 3.79 3.74 -15.33
CA LEU A 57 2.39 3.31 -15.23
C LEU A 57 1.41 4.31 -15.87
N MET A 58 1.73 5.60 -15.82
CA MET A 58 0.91 6.66 -16.42
C MET A 58 1.08 6.73 -17.94
N THR A 59 2.28 6.50 -18.46
CA THR A 59 2.61 6.75 -19.88
C THR A 59 2.65 5.49 -20.75
N ASP A 60 2.82 4.29 -20.19
CA ASP A 60 2.92 3.03 -20.94
C ASP A 60 1.78 2.06 -20.56
N GLU A 61 0.83 1.88 -21.49
CA GLU A 61 -0.32 1.00 -21.28
C GLU A 61 0.07 -0.49 -21.19
N ALA A 62 1.04 -0.95 -21.99
CA ALA A 62 1.45 -2.35 -21.98
C ALA A 62 2.14 -2.71 -20.67
N LEU A 63 3.00 -1.81 -20.17
CA LEU A 63 3.60 -1.92 -18.85
C LEU A 63 2.52 -1.90 -17.76
N ARG A 64 1.60 -0.94 -17.79
CA ARG A 64 0.51 -0.83 -16.83
C ARG A 64 -0.32 -2.11 -16.73
N ARG A 65 -0.71 -2.70 -17.87
CA ARG A 65 -1.47 -3.98 -17.87
C ARG A 65 -0.69 -5.10 -17.18
N LYS A 66 0.60 -5.25 -17.47
CA LYS A 66 1.46 -6.28 -16.85
C LYS A 66 1.61 -6.06 -15.34
N VAL A 67 1.92 -4.82 -14.93
CA VAL A 67 2.11 -4.49 -13.51
C VAL A 67 0.80 -4.65 -12.73
N ILE A 68 -0.34 -4.20 -13.26
CA ILE A 68 -1.64 -4.37 -12.59
C ILE A 68 -1.99 -5.86 -12.41
N ALA A 69 -1.69 -6.72 -13.39
CA ALA A 69 -1.93 -8.15 -13.26
C ALA A 69 -1.14 -8.76 -12.10
N LEU A 70 0.16 -8.44 -12.01
CA LEU A 70 1.03 -8.87 -10.90
C LEU A 70 0.58 -8.27 -9.56
N TRP A 71 0.26 -6.97 -9.54
CA TRP A 71 -0.19 -6.27 -8.35
C TRP A 71 -1.50 -6.83 -7.80
N LYS A 72 -2.45 -7.20 -8.69
CA LYS A 72 -3.70 -7.83 -8.29
C LYS A 72 -3.44 -9.13 -7.52
N GLN A 73 -2.55 -9.97 -8.03
CA GLN A 73 -2.23 -11.28 -7.45
C GLN A 73 -1.43 -11.16 -6.16
N ASN A 74 -0.44 -10.27 -6.12
CA ASN A 74 0.52 -10.20 -5.02
C ASN A 74 0.15 -9.19 -3.93
N VAL A 75 -0.69 -8.19 -4.22
CA VAL A 75 -1.03 -7.13 -3.25
C VAL A 75 -2.52 -7.15 -2.93
N LEU A 76 -3.37 -7.01 -3.95
CA LEU A 76 -4.81 -6.86 -3.72
C LEU A 76 -5.43 -8.12 -3.11
N GLN A 77 -5.18 -9.31 -3.67
CA GLN A 77 -5.78 -10.54 -3.14
C GLN A 77 -5.32 -10.89 -1.72
N PRO A 78 -4.02 -10.79 -1.37
CA PRO A 78 -3.58 -10.98 0.01
C PRO A 78 -4.17 -9.96 0.99
N LEU A 79 -4.30 -8.70 0.58
CA LEU A 79 -4.95 -7.67 1.39
C LEU A 79 -6.43 -7.96 1.60
N VAL A 80 -7.15 -8.41 0.56
CA VAL A 80 -8.54 -8.85 0.67
C VAL A 80 -8.68 -9.99 1.69
N GLY A 81 -7.76 -10.96 1.66
CA GLY A 81 -7.70 -12.02 2.68
C GLY A 81 -7.49 -11.48 4.10
N THR A 82 -6.63 -10.48 4.25
CA THR A 82 -6.37 -9.78 5.52
C THR A 82 -7.61 -9.06 6.04
N VAL A 83 -8.29 -8.29 5.18
CA VAL A 83 -9.55 -7.62 5.52
C VAL A 83 -10.60 -8.64 5.97
N ARG A 84 -10.76 -9.75 5.25
CA ARG A 84 -11.70 -10.82 5.64
C ARG A 84 -11.37 -11.39 7.02
N ARG A 85 -10.08 -11.57 7.37
CA ARG A 85 -9.69 -12.00 8.73
C ARG A 85 -10.14 -10.99 9.78
N TYR A 86 -9.89 -9.70 9.57
CA TYR A 86 -10.27 -8.67 10.53
C TYR A 86 -11.78 -8.42 10.62
N GLN A 87 -12.54 -8.63 9.54
CA GLN A 87 -14.00 -8.66 9.59
C GLN A 87 -14.51 -9.84 10.43
N ARG A 88 -13.94 -11.04 10.27
CA ARG A 88 -14.29 -12.20 11.12
C ARG A 88 -13.95 -11.97 12.60
N ARG A 89 -12.89 -11.21 12.89
CA ARG A 89 -12.52 -10.76 14.25
C ARG A 89 -13.34 -9.56 14.74
N ARG A 90 -14.34 -9.09 13.98
CA ARG A 90 -15.17 -7.91 14.28
C ARG A 90 -14.38 -6.62 14.51
N GLN A 91 -13.19 -6.50 13.93
CA GLN A 91 -12.39 -5.27 13.97
C GLN A 91 -12.66 -4.36 12.78
N LEU A 92 -13.16 -4.93 11.68
CA LEU A 92 -13.62 -4.19 10.51
C LEU A 92 -15.09 -4.49 10.27
N ARG A 93 -15.84 -3.48 9.84
CA ARG A 93 -17.26 -3.60 9.51
C ARG A 93 -17.52 -4.63 8.44
N SER A 94 -18.52 -5.49 8.63
CA SER A 94 -18.83 -6.60 7.71
C SER A 94 -19.87 -6.27 6.64
N ASP A 95 -20.52 -5.10 6.72
CA ASP A 95 -21.51 -4.65 5.74
C ASP A 95 -20.87 -4.15 4.43
N LEU A 96 -19.59 -3.79 4.46
CA LEU A 96 -18.81 -3.50 3.26
C LEU A 96 -18.12 -4.74 2.71
N ARG A 97 -18.10 -4.84 1.37
CA ARG A 97 -17.33 -5.89 0.68
C ARG A 97 -15.84 -5.76 1.03
N PRO A 98 -15.13 -6.87 1.33
CA PRO A 98 -13.72 -6.83 1.68
C PRO A 98 -12.83 -6.12 0.65
N GLU A 99 -13.18 -6.25 -0.64
CA GLU A 99 -12.47 -5.60 -1.74
C GLU A 99 -12.62 -4.07 -1.73
N ALA A 100 -13.75 -3.55 -1.21
CA ALA A 100 -13.95 -2.12 -1.08
C ALA A 100 -13.05 -1.54 0.02
N ILE A 101 -13.01 -2.18 1.19
CA ILE A 101 -12.12 -1.78 2.29
C ILE A 101 -10.65 -1.93 1.87
N ALA A 102 -10.29 -3.02 1.21
CA ALA A 102 -8.93 -3.23 0.69
C ALA A 102 -8.50 -2.10 -0.26
N ARG A 103 -9.35 -1.73 -1.22
CA ARG A 103 -9.07 -0.59 -2.12
C ARG A 103 -8.97 0.74 -1.37
N ALA A 104 -9.80 0.97 -0.35
CA ALA A 104 -9.70 2.18 0.47
C ALA A 104 -8.36 2.28 1.22
N ILE A 105 -7.90 1.18 1.85
CA ILE A 105 -6.58 1.10 2.49
C ILE A 105 -5.47 1.40 1.47
N ILE A 106 -5.54 0.78 0.29
CA ILE A 106 -4.57 1.01 -0.79
C ILE A 106 -4.53 2.47 -1.21
N SER A 107 -5.69 3.09 -1.43
CA SER A 107 -5.78 4.49 -1.88
C SER A 107 -5.21 5.46 -0.86
N LEU A 108 -5.56 5.30 0.42
CA LEU A 108 -5.01 6.12 1.51
C LEU A 108 -3.49 5.96 1.59
N ASN A 109 -3.01 4.72 1.58
CA ASN A 109 -1.58 4.43 1.67
C ASN A 109 -0.80 4.96 0.47
N LEU A 110 -1.28 4.73 -0.76
CA LEU A 110 -0.62 5.22 -1.96
C LEU A 110 -0.60 6.74 -2.03
N GLY A 111 -1.67 7.42 -1.59
CA GLY A 111 -1.71 8.87 -1.51
C GLY A 111 -0.58 9.41 -0.63
N TYR A 112 -0.47 8.89 0.60
CA TYR A 112 0.61 9.27 1.51
C TYR A 112 2.00 8.91 0.97
N ILE A 113 2.19 7.67 0.49
CA ILE A 113 3.49 7.20 -0.03
C ILE A 113 3.96 8.04 -1.22
N ILE A 114 3.06 8.35 -2.18
CA ILE A 114 3.40 9.18 -3.35
C ILE A 114 3.74 10.59 -2.91
N ALA A 115 2.93 11.19 -2.03
CA ALA A 115 3.20 12.52 -1.52
C ALA A 115 4.58 12.56 -0.84
N ARG A 116 4.83 11.64 0.08
CA ARG A 116 6.02 11.62 0.92
C ARG A 116 7.30 11.23 0.20
N ALA A 117 7.22 10.34 -0.79
CA ALA A 117 8.40 9.87 -1.53
C ALA A 117 8.70 10.68 -2.80
N LEU A 118 7.68 11.31 -3.42
CA LEU A 118 7.82 11.91 -4.75
C LEU A 118 7.49 13.40 -4.82
N LEU A 119 6.38 13.83 -4.20
CA LEU A 119 5.86 15.18 -4.38
C LEU A 119 6.46 16.19 -3.38
N ALA A 120 6.64 15.76 -2.14
CA ALA A 120 7.15 16.58 -1.04
C ALA A 120 8.21 15.82 -0.20
N PRO A 121 9.31 15.33 -0.82
CA PRO A 121 10.31 14.51 -0.11
C PRO A 121 11.09 15.27 0.98
N ASP A 122 11.22 16.59 0.83
CA ASP A 122 11.98 17.44 1.75
C ASP A 122 11.08 18.31 2.65
N ALA A 123 9.77 18.09 2.61
CA ALA A 123 8.85 18.76 3.52
C ALA A 123 9.03 18.24 4.96
N ASP A 124 8.85 19.15 5.91
CA ASP A 124 8.97 18.88 7.35
C ASP A 124 7.69 18.23 7.90
N TRP A 125 7.44 17.00 7.45
CA TRP A 125 6.33 16.17 7.94
C TRP A 125 6.82 15.27 9.07
N ASP A 126 6.01 15.17 10.13
CA ASP A 126 6.16 14.13 11.13
C ASP A 126 5.55 12.83 10.59
N ASP A 127 6.40 11.96 10.05
CA ASP A 127 5.97 10.71 9.42
C ASP A 127 5.17 9.81 10.38
N GLU A 128 5.50 9.81 11.67
CA GLU A 128 4.80 8.98 12.65
C GLU A 128 3.40 9.53 12.93
N SER A 129 3.28 10.85 13.08
CA SER A 129 1.98 11.52 13.25
C SER A 129 1.09 11.34 12.02
N GLU A 130 1.62 11.50 10.81
CA GLU A 130 0.87 11.33 9.55
C GLU A 130 0.38 9.89 9.36
N ILE A 131 1.23 8.90 9.69
CA ILE A 131 0.87 7.48 9.65
C ILE A 131 -0.22 7.20 10.68
N ALA A 132 -0.09 7.70 11.90
CA ALA A 132 -1.10 7.53 12.96
C ALA A 132 -2.45 8.12 12.55
N ALA A 133 -2.46 9.35 12.02
CA ALA A 133 -3.66 10.01 11.52
C ALA A 133 -4.30 9.25 10.35
N THR A 134 -3.50 8.72 9.42
CA THR A 134 -3.98 7.89 8.30
C THR A 134 -4.68 6.63 8.78
N VAL A 135 -4.10 5.95 9.79
CA VAL A 135 -4.71 4.75 10.39
C VAL A 135 -5.99 5.11 11.13
N GLU A 136 -5.99 6.20 11.90
CA GLU A 136 -7.19 6.67 12.61
C GLU A 136 -8.32 7.01 11.65
N LEU A 137 -8.04 7.75 10.57
CA LEU A 137 -9.02 8.11 9.56
C LEU A 137 -9.64 6.87 8.91
N MET A 138 -8.80 5.86 8.58
CA MET A 138 -9.27 4.58 8.05
C MET A 138 -10.21 3.89 9.03
N LEU A 139 -9.82 3.79 10.31
CA LEU A 139 -10.60 3.09 11.32
C LEU A 139 -11.92 3.80 11.62
N ARG A 140 -11.95 5.14 11.66
CA ARG A 140 -13.22 5.87 11.84
C ARG A 140 -14.24 5.58 10.72
N GLY A 141 -13.79 5.27 9.50
CA GLY A 141 -14.67 4.92 8.38
C GLY A 141 -14.99 3.43 8.24
N ALA A 142 -14.09 2.55 8.70
CA ALA A 142 -14.12 1.12 8.41
C ALA A 142 -14.18 0.20 9.64
N ALA A 143 -14.00 0.72 10.86
CA ALA A 143 -14.12 -0.07 12.08
C ALA A 143 -15.56 -0.54 12.28
N GLN A 144 -15.69 -1.67 12.96
CA GLN A 144 -16.98 -2.17 13.42
C GLN A 144 -17.54 -1.21 14.49
N ALA A 145 -18.79 -0.78 14.31
CA ALA A 145 -19.54 -0.06 15.33
C ALA A 145 -19.99 -1.00 16.45
#